data_AF-A0A0S8G7C2-F1
#
_entry.id   AF-A0A0S8G7C2-F1
#
_cell.length_a   1.000
_cell.length_b   1.000
_cell.length_c   1.000
_cell.angle_alpha   90.00
_cell.angle_beta   90.00
_cell.angle_gamma   90.00
#
_symmetry.space_group_name_H-M   'P 1'
#
loop_
_entity.id
_entity.type
_entity.pdbx_description
1 polymer ?
#
loop_
_entity_poly.entity_id
_entity_poly.type
_entity_poly.pdbx_seq_one_letter_code
_entity_poly.pdbx_strand_id
1 'polypeptide(L)'
;MVPRLKRSDIVFWHLARTEHSSPHYVVGYAAHSIVPYRTMIRGLYAAGMASPPSYPERSLCASLRAGYECAEAIARDLSIDSRERSDLREQTVSIDRPSCT
;
A
#
# COMPACT_ATOMS: atom_id res chain seq x y z
N MET A 1 2.96 -35.27 10.24
CA MET A 1 3.98 -36.28 9.90
C MET A 1 3.27 -37.59 9.61
N VAL A 2 3.30 -38.09 8.37
CA VAL A 2 2.46 -39.23 7.93
C VAL A 2 3.28 -40.54 8.05
N PRO A 3 3.01 -41.42 9.03
CA PRO A 3 3.95 -42.47 9.44
C PRO A 3 4.26 -43.56 8.41
N ARG A 4 3.48 -43.68 7.34
CA ARG A 4 3.57 -44.76 6.35
C ARG A 4 3.96 -44.31 4.94
N LEU A 5 4.19 -43.01 4.73
CA LEU A 5 4.53 -42.48 3.40
C LEU A 5 5.95 -42.90 3.02
N LYS A 6 6.10 -43.67 1.93
CA LYS A 6 7.41 -44.03 1.35
C LYS A 6 7.70 -43.16 0.14
N ARG A 7 8.98 -43.03 -0.22
CA ARG A 7 9.39 -42.25 -1.41
C ARG A 7 8.81 -42.79 -2.72
N SER A 8 8.60 -44.10 -2.81
CA SER A 8 7.92 -44.77 -3.94
C SER A 8 6.47 -44.33 -4.14
N ASP A 9 5.84 -43.80 -3.09
CA ASP A 9 4.43 -43.42 -3.11
C ASP A 9 4.23 -41.99 -3.66
N ILE A 10 5.33 -41.26 -3.92
CA ILE A 10 5.33 -39.88 -4.41
C ILE A 10 5.30 -39.89 -5.95
N VAL A 11 4.17 -39.54 -6.54
CA VAL A 11 4.00 -39.43 -8.01
C VAL A 11 4.66 -38.16 -8.55
N PHE A 12 4.63 -37.06 -7.79
CA PHE A 12 5.17 -35.77 -8.18
C PHE A 12 5.53 -34.92 -6.96
N TRP A 13 6.56 -34.09 -7.10
CA TRP A 13 6.89 -33.06 -6.11
C TRP A 13 7.51 -31.85 -6.81
N HIS A 14 7.35 -30.68 -6.18
CA HIS A 14 8.00 -29.44 -6.61
C HIS A 14 8.50 -28.69 -5.38
N LEU A 15 9.67 -28.05 -5.50
CA LEU A 15 10.23 -27.20 -4.47
C LEU A 15 10.50 -25.83 -5.07
N ALA A 16 9.89 -24.82 -4.47
CA ALA A 16 10.14 -23.42 -4.76
C ALA A 16 10.76 -22.75 -3.53
N ARG A 17 11.69 -21.82 -3.77
CA ARG A 17 12.29 -20.99 -2.72
C ARG A 17 12.08 -19.54 -3.07
N THR A 18 11.49 -18.79 -2.16
CA THR A 18 11.33 -17.34 -2.25
C THR A 18 12.04 -16.73 -1.06
N GLU A 19 13.20 -16.13 -1.30
CA GLU A 19 14.09 -15.62 -0.24
C GLU A 19 13.46 -14.46 0.55
N HIS A 20 12.59 -13.68 -0.12
CA HIS A 20 11.89 -12.54 0.46
C HIS A 20 10.37 -12.69 0.33
N SER A 21 9.82 -13.76 0.90
CA SER A 21 8.39 -14.06 0.81
C SER A 21 7.50 -13.15 1.66
N SER A 22 8.03 -12.61 2.76
CA SER A 22 7.29 -11.78 3.71
C SER A 22 8.22 -10.89 4.52
N PRO A 23 7.74 -9.78 5.10
CA PRO A 23 8.56 -8.95 5.98
C PRO A 23 9.06 -9.73 7.19
N HIS A 24 10.36 -9.56 7.47
CA HIS A 24 10.98 -10.15 8.64
C HIS A 24 10.81 -9.24 9.85
N TYR A 25 10.14 -9.74 10.89
CA TYR A 25 9.92 -8.96 12.10
C TYR A 25 11.15 -9.01 12.98
N VAL A 26 11.86 -7.88 12.99
CA VAL A 26 12.99 -7.61 13.88
C VAL A 26 12.52 -6.79 15.08
N VAL A 27 13.36 -6.69 16.10
CA VAL A 27 13.08 -5.82 17.25
C VAL A 27 12.89 -4.38 16.75
N GLY A 28 11.79 -3.74 17.15
CA GLY A 28 11.43 -2.39 16.70
C GLY A 28 10.69 -2.30 15.36
N TYR A 29 10.33 -3.43 14.72
CA TYR A 29 9.66 -3.44 13.41
C TYR A 29 8.41 -2.53 13.37
N ALA A 30 7.56 -2.60 14.39
CA ALA A 30 6.33 -1.79 14.45
C ALA A 30 6.59 -0.28 14.43
N ALA A 31 7.72 0.17 14.98
CA ALA A 31 8.07 1.59 15.05
C ALA A 31 8.85 2.08 13.83
N HIS A 32 9.63 1.22 13.18
CA HIS A 32 10.64 1.67 12.21
C HIS A 32 10.50 1.06 10.80
N SER A 33 9.76 -0.04 10.66
CA SER A 33 9.76 -0.83 9.42
C SER A 33 8.39 -0.96 8.78
N ILE A 34 7.32 -0.48 9.44
CA ILE A 34 6.00 -0.40 8.83
C ILE A 34 6.01 0.68 7.74
N VAL A 35 5.60 0.30 6.54
CA VAL A 35 5.51 1.20 5.39
C VAL A 35 4.18 1.96 5.46
N PRO A 36 4.18 3.30 5.54
CA PRO A 36 2.95 4.09 5.56
C PRO A 36 2.26 4.11 4.19
N TYR A 37 0.95 4.36 4.18
CA TYR A 37 0.20 4.46 2.92
C TYR A 37 0.63 5.63 2.05
N ARG A 38 0.86 6.79 2.67
CA ARG A 38 1.38 7.99 2.01
C ARG A 38 2.89 8.00 2.10
N THR A 39 3.54 8.05 0.94
CA THR A 39 5.00 8.21 0.89
C THR A 39 5.37 9.69 0.94
N MET A 40 6.67 9.99 1.02
CA MET A 40 7.16 11.36 0.92
C MET A 40 7.00 11.94 -0.50
N ILE A 41 6.71 11.11 -1.49
CA ILE A 41 6.53 11.52 -2.89
C ILE A 41 5.03 11.73 -3.13
N ARG A 42 4.65 12.96 -3.51
CA ARG A 42 3.25 13.31 -3.80
C ARG A 42 2.71 12.40 -4.92
N GLY A 43 1.52 11.84 -4.69
CA GLY A 43 0.86 10.94 -5.65
C GLY A 43 1.37 9.49 -5.62
N LEU A 44 2.39 9.17 -4.82
CA LEU A 44 2.88 7.81 -4.64
C LEU A 44 2.39 7.23 -3.31
N TYR A 45 1.68 6.10 -3.43
CA TYR A 45 1.11 5.37 -2.30
C TYR A 45 1.63 3.93 -2.27
N ALA A 46 1.75 3.37 -1.08
CA ALA A 46 2.26 2.00 -0.88
C ALA A 46 1.28 1.18 -0.02
N ALA A 47 0.96 -0.03 -0.48
CA ALA A 47 0.08 -0.96 0.25
C ALA A 47 0.57 -2.40 0.11
N GLY A 48 0.29 -3.24 1.11
CA GLY A 48 0.52 -4.68 1.06
C GLY A 48 0.98 -5.25 2.40
N MET A 49 1.82 -6.29 2.33
CA MET A 49 2.23 -7.06 3.52
C MET A 49 3.14 -6.29 4.48
N ALA A 50 3.77 -5.20 4.03
CA ALA A 50 4.58 -4.31 4.87
C ALA A 50 3.77 -3.15 5.49
N SER A 51 2.48 -3.04 5.17
CA SER A 51 1.59 -1.98 5.67
C SER A 51 1.07 -2.28 7.09
N PRO A 52 0.51 -1.27 7.79
CA PRO A 52 0.12 -1.41 9.20
C PRO A 52 -0.78 -2.61 9.53
N PRO A 53 -1.83 -2.94 8.73
CA PRO A 53 -2.74 -4.04 9.06
C PRO A 53 -2.11 -5.42 9.07
N SER A 54 -0.96 -5.58 8.40
CA SER A 54 -0.27 -6.86 8.26
C SER A 54 0.57 -7.23 9.49
N TYR A 55 0.86 -6.26 10.35
CA TYR A 55 1.49 -6.53 11.64
C TYR A 55 0.42 -6.83 12.71
N PRO A 56 0.54 -7.93 13.49
CA PRO A 56 1.61 -8.94 13.51
C PRO A 56 1.31 -10.23 12.72
N GLU A 57 0.14 -10.39 12.09
CA GLU A 57 -0.28 -11.70 11.58
C GLU A 57 0.34 -12.14 10.24
N ARG A 58 0.78 -11.22 9.38
CA ARG A 58 1.27 -11.50 8.00
C ARG A 58 0.31 -12.36 7.19
N SER A 59 -0.91 -11.86 7.00
CA SER A 59 -1.95 -12.58 6.25
C SER A 59 -2.30 -11.91 4.92
N LEU A 60 -2.82 -12.71 3.98
CA LEU A 60 -3.38 -12.20 2.73
C LEU A 60 -4.58 -11.27 3.01
N CYS A 61 -5.40 -11.58 4.00
CA CYS A 61 -6.52 -10.75 4.43
C CYS A 61 -6.05 -9.36 4.88
N ALA A 62 -4.94 -9.30 5.63
CA ALA A 62 -4.35 -8.03 6.02
C ALA A 62 -3.83 -7.23 4.82
N SER A 63 -3.27 -7.91 3.81
CA SER A 63 -2.83 -7.26 2.57
C SER A 63 -4.01 -6.70 1.77
N LEU A 64 -5.14 -7.41 1.71
CA LEU A 64 -6.38 -6.91 1.11
C LEU A 64 -6.90 -5.67 1.85
N ARG A 65 -6.95 -5.75 3.18
CA ARG A 65 -7.36 -4.63 4.03
C ARG A 65 -6.47 -3.41 3.82
N ALA A 66 -5.15 -3.61 3.76
CA ALA A 66 -4.20 -2.54 3.45
C ALA A 66 -4.47 -1.89 2.09
N GLY A 67 -4.87 -2.68 1.08
CA GLY A 67 -5.29 -2.16 -0.22
C GLY A 67 -6.52 -1.26 -0.14
N TYR A 68 -7.57 -1.69 0.58
CA TYR A 68 -8.78 -0.88 0.78
C TYR A 68 -8.49 0.43 1.52
N GLU A 69 -7.76 0.35 2.64
CA GLU A 69 -7.42 1.54 3.43
C GLU A 69 -6.52 2.51 2.64
N CYS A 70 -5.62 2.00 1.80
CA CYS A 70 -4.82 2.81 0.90
C CYS A 70 -5.67 3.50 -0.18
N ALA A 71 -6.63 2.79 -0.78
CA ALA A 71 -7.57 3.38 -1.74
C ALA A 71 -8.40 4.50 -1.11
N GLU A 72 -8.84 4.35 0.14
CA GLU A 72 -9.50 5.44 0.87
C GLU A 72 -8.57 6.64 1.08
N ALA A 73 -7.30 6.40 1.40
CA ALA A 73 -6.32 7.48 1.55
C ALA A 73 -6.13 8.25 0.24
N ILE A 74 -6.05 7.54 -0.89
CA ILE A 74 -5.98 8.13 -2.23
C ILE A 74 -7.25 8.94 -2.54
N ALA A 75 -8.43 8.39 -2.28
CA ALA A 75 -9.70 9.06 -2.56
C ALA A 75 -9.84 10.37 -1.78
N ARG A 76 -9.42 10.38 -0.51
CA ARG A 76 -9.39 11.60 0.32
C ARG A 76 -8.45 12.64 -0.29
N ASP A 77 -7.24 12.25 -0.65
CA ASP A 77 -6.24 13.19 -1.17
C ASP A 77 -6.62 13.74 -2.55
N LEU A 78 -7.22 12.93 -3.44
CA LEU A 78 -7.75 13.39 -4.72
C LEU A 78 -8.93 14.36 -4.55
N SER A 79 -9.78 14.13 -3.55
CA SER A 79 -10.88 15.06 -3.24
C SER A 79 -10.38 16.42 -2.73
N ILE A 80 -9.22 16.45 -2.08
CA ILE A 80 -8.55 17.69 -1.66
C ILE A 80 -7.92 18.38 -2.87
N ASP A 81 -7.17 17.64 -3.70
CA ASP A 81 -6.50 18.17 -4.90
C ASP A 81 -7.51 18.80 -5.89
N SER A 82 -8.67 18.17 -6.08
CA SER A 82 -9.73 18.71 -6.94
C SER A 82 -10.36 19.99 -6.40
N ARG A 83 -10.44 20.16 -5.08
CA ARG A 83 -10.86 21.43 -4.44
C ARG A 83 -9.81 22.50 -4.62
N GLU A 84 -8.55 22.22 -4.30
CA GLU A 84 -7.43 23.17 -4.50
C GLU A 84 -7.35 23.65 -5.96
N ARG A 85 -7.53 22.75 -6.94
CA ARG A 85 -7.55 23.11 -8.36
C ARG A 85 -8.77 23.96 -8.76
N SER A 86 -9.90 23.79 -8.07
CA SER A 86 -11.10 24.60 -8.31
C SER A 86 -10.93 26.00 -7.70
N ASP A 87 -10.40 26.08 -6.48
CA ASP A 87 -10.11 27.34 -5.79
C ASP A 87 -9.07 28.18 -6.54
N LEU A 88 -8.04 27.54 -7.09
CA LEU A 88 -7.05 28.19 -7.97
C LEU A 88 -7.65 28.66 -9.29
N ARG A 89 -8.63 27.92 -9.85
CA ARG A 89 -9.35 28.36 -11.05
C ARG A 89 -10.24 29.55 -10.77
N GLU A 90 -10.96 29.55 -9.65
CA GLU A 90 -11.78 30.69 -9.21
C GLU A 90 -10.91 31.92 -8.93
N GLN A 91 -9.76 31.76 -8.26
CA GLN A 91 -8.79 32.84 -8.08
C GLN A 91 -8.24 33.36 -9.41
N THR A 92 -7.89 32.48 -10.35
CA THR A 92 -7.39 32.89 -11.68
C THR A 92 -8.46 33.59 -12.51
N VAL A 93 -9.74 33.21 -12.39
CA VAL A 93 -10.86 33.91 -13.03
C VAL A 93 -11.12 35.28 -12.39
N SER A 94 -10.85 35.42 -11.09
CA SER A 94 -10.98 36.69 -10.34
C SER A 94 -9.81 37.66 -10.51
N ILE A 95 -8.65 37.19 -10.98
CA ILE A 95 -7.54 38.07 -11.37
C ILE A 95 -7.87 38.60 -12.76
N ASP A 96 -8.46 39.80 -12.77
CA ASP A 96 -9.03 40.49 -13.93
C ASP A 96 -8.13 40.48 -15.17
N ARG A 97 -8.78 40.33 -16.33
CA ARG A 97 -8.17 40.63 -17.64
C ARG A 97 -7.68 42.08 -17.60
N PRO A 98 -6.46 42.39 -18.09
CA PRO A 98 -6.03 43.78 -18.18
C PRO A 98 -7.06 44.56 -18.98
N SER A 99 -7.61 45.62 -18.38
CA SER A 99 -8.51 46.55 -19.06
C SER A 99 -7.70 47.26 -20.14
N CYS A 100 -7.81 46.76 -21.36
CA CYS A 100 -7.29 47.44 -22.54
C CYS A 100 -8.19 48.65 -22.80
N THR A 101 -7.81 49.81 -22.26
CA THR A 101 -8.15 51.12 -22.83
C THR A 101 -7.33 51.40 -24.07
#